data_AF-A0A967IBI3-F1
#
_entry.id   AF-A0A967IBI3-F1
#
_cell.length_a   1.000
_cell.length_b   1.000
_cell.length_c   1.000
_cell.angle_alpha   90.00
_cell.angle_beta   90.00
_cell.angle_gamma   90.00
#
_symmetry.space_group_name_H-M   'P 1'
#
loop_
_entity.id
_entity.type
_entity.pdbx_description
1 polymer ?
#
loop_
_entity_poly.entity_id
_entity_poly.type
_entity_poly.pdbx_seq_one_letter_code
_entity_poly.pdbx_strand_id
1 'polypeptide(L)' 'MTEQQFRKLCNETEIGTSVSFSYRDRTVRGKFIGCAEDAVIIETDGKATFWPWELCDYHKSSYPTPTYS' A
#
# COMPACT_ATOMS: atom_id res chain seq x y z
N MET A 1 -4.72 1.67 9.29
CA MET A 1 -5.46 0.77 8.37
C MET A 1 -6.09 -0.26 9.27
N THR A 2 -7.29 -0.75 8.99
CA THR A 2 -7.87 -1.83 9.82
C THR A 2 -7.26 -3.19 9.46
N GLU A 3 -7.24 -4.13 10.39
CA GLU A 3 -6.73 -5.49 10.14
C GLU A 3 -7.47 -6.18 8.97
N GLN A 4 -8.78 -5.92 8.82
CA GLN A 4 -9.56 -6.43 7.68
C GLN A 4 -9.09 -5.86 6.34
N GLN A 5 -8.74 -4.57 6.29
CA GLN A 5 -8.19 -3.94 5.09
C GLN A 5 -6.79 -4.49 4.78
N PHE A 6 -5.98 -4.77 5.81
CA PHE A 6 -4.69 -5.41 5.65
C PHE A 6 -4.83 -6.81 5.03
N ARG A 7 -5.66 -7.67 5.64
CA ARG A 7 -5.93 -9.02 5.14
C ARG A 7 -6.45 -9.01 3.70
N LYS A 8 -7.36 -8.07 3.38
CA LYS A 8 -7.88 -7.90 2.03
C LYS A 8 -6.78 -7.53 1.03
N LEU A 9 -5.94 -6.56 1.38
CA LEU A 9 -4.81 -6.15 0.55
C LEU A 9 -3.85 -7.32 0.30
N CYS A 10 -3.52 -8.09 1.34
CA CYS A 10 -2.61 -9.23 1.23
C CYS A 10 -3.17 -10.39 0.39
N ASN A 11 -4.49 -10.59 0.38
CA ASN A 11 -5.12 -11.68 -0.36
C ASN A 11 -5.50 -11.31 -1.79
N GLU A 12 -5.83 -10.05 -2.06
CA GLU A 12 -6.33 -9.61 -3.37
C GLU A 12 -5.27 -8.94 -4.26
N THR A 13 -4.16 -8.49 -3.68
CA THR A 13 -3.12 -7.78 -4.46
C THR A 13 -2.14 -8.78 -5.06
N GLU A 14 -2.00 -8.76 -6.39
CA GLU A 14 -0.97 -9.56 -7.05
C GLU A 14 0.44 -9.00 -6.82
N ILE A 15 1.40 -9.90 -6.68
CA ILE A 15 2.83 -9.56 -6.63
C ILE A 15 3.22 -8.82 -7.91
N GLY A 16 3.93 -7.69 -7.75
CA GLY A 16 4.31 -6.79 -8.83
C GLY A 16 3.38 -5.58 -9.01
N THR A 17 2.21 -5.58 -8.36
CA THR A 17 1.26 -4.46 -8.44
C THR A 17 1.86 -3.18 -7.85
N SER A 18 1.81 -2.07 -8.59
CA SER A 18 2.25 -0.78 -8.09
C SER A 18 1.33 -0.29 -6.96
N VAL A 19 1.90 -0.09 -5.78
CA VAL A 19 1.19 0.37 -4.57
C VAL A 19 1.86 1.61 -4.00
N SER A 20 1.06 2.46 -3.36
CA SER A 20 1.51 3.66 -2.68
C SER A 20 0.96 3.64 -1.27
N PHE A 21 1.84 3.68 -0.28
CA PHE A 21 1.46 3.79 1.13
C PHE A 21 1.91 5.14 1.66
N SER A 22 1.07 5.75 2.49
CA SER A 22 1.37 7.04 3.13
C SER A 22 1.13 6.93 4.63
N TYR A 23 2.05 7.47 5.42
CA TYR A 23 1.89 7.67 6.84
C TYR A 23 2.47 9.02 7.26
N ARG A 24 1.65 9.86 7.91
CA ARG A 24 2.00 11.25 8.24
C ARG A 24 2.53 11.96 6.98
N ASP A 25 3.75 12.48 7.03
CA ASP A 25 4.40 13.20 5.93
C ASP A 25 5.27 12.29 5.04
N ARG A 26 5.23 10.97 5.25
CA ARG A 26 6.02 10.00 4.47
C ARG A 26 5.13 9.25 3.51
N THR A 27 5.47 9.31 2.23
CA THR A 27 4.84 8.49 1.19
C THR A 27 5.91 7.57 0.61
N VAL A 28 5.58 6.28 0.50
CA VAL A 28 6.39 5.28 -0.18
C VAL A 28 5.61 4.74 -1.38
N ARG A 29 6.30 4.59 -2.50
CA ARG A 29 5.76 4.03 -3.74
C ARG A 29 6.66 2.89 -4.17
N GLY A 30 6.07 1.74 -4.45
CA GLY A 30 6.81 0.54 -4.82
C GLY A 30 5.91 -0.51 -5.43
N LYS A 31 6.47 -1.67 -5.71
CA LYS A 31 5.71 -2.84 -6.14
C LYS A 31 5.36 -3.70 -4.94
N PHE A 32 4.11 -4.12 -4.82
CA PHE A 32 3.71 -5.08 -3.80
C PHE A 32 4.43 -6.40 -4.05
N ILE A 33 5.11 -6.93 -3.02
CA ILE A 33 5.78 -8.23 -3.11
C ILE A 33 5.25 -9.24 -2.10
N GLY A 34 4.46 -8.80 -1.12
CA GLY A 34 3.77 -9.67 -0.19
C GLY A 34 3.41 -8.97 1.11
N CYS A 35 3.03 -9.76 2.11
CA CYS A 35 2.76 -9.32 3.47
C CYS A 35 3.48 -10.20 4.49
N ALA A 36 3.92 -9.58 5.59
CA ALA A 36 4.32 -10.24 6.83
C ALA A 36 3.18 -10.17 7.86
N GLU A 37 3.36 -10.68 9.08
CA GLU A 37 2.32 -10.62 10.13
C GLU A 37 1.90 -9.18 10.47
N ASP A 38 2.84 -8.22 10.45
CA ASP A 38 2.66 -6.85 10.91
C ASP A 38 3.02 -5.77 9.86
N ALA A 39 3.39 -6.17 8.64
CA ALA A 39 3.84 -5.24 7.61
C ALA A 39 3.44 -5.65 6.18
N VAL A 40 3.23 -4.65 5.32
CA VAL A 40 3.20 -4.83 3.87
C VAL A 40 4.63 -4.78 3.36
N ILE A 41 4.99 -5.73 2.49
CA ILE A 41 6.30 -5.78 1.87
C ILE A 41 6.18 -5.21 0.47
N ILE A 42 6.97 -4.17 0.20
CA ILE A 42 7.04 -3.52 -1.12
C ILE A 42 8.48 -3.48 -1.63
N GLU A 43 8.66 -3.63 -2.94
CA GLU A 43 9.92 -3.39 -3.61
C GLU A 43 10.02 -1.91 -4.03
N THR A 44 11.05 -1.24 -3.53
CA THR A 44 11.39 0.15 -3.86
C THR A 44 12.85 0.19 -4.31
N ASP A 45 13.12 0.68 -5.53
CA ASP A 45 14.48 0.78 -6.09
C ASP A 45 15.28 -0.54 -6.01
N GLY A 46 14.61 -1.68 -6.24
CA GLY A 46 15.20 -3.02 -6.19
C GLY A 46 15.50 -3.54 -4.77
N LYS A 47 14.97 -2.88 -3.73
CA LYS A 47 15.08 -3.31 -2.33
C LYS A 47 13.72 -3.60 -1.74
N ALA A 48 13.63 -4.66 -0.93
CA ALA A 48 12.43 -4.94 -0.13
C ALA A 48 12.36 -3.97 1.05
N THR A 49 11.25 -3.26 1.14
CA THR A 49 10.91 -2.33 2.21
C THR A 49 9.70 -2.88 2.97
N PHE A 50 9.84 -2.98 4.29
CA PHE A 50 8.77 -3.40 5.19
C PHE A 50 8.04 -2.17 5.69
N TRP A 51 6.74 -2.12 5.42
CA TRP A 51 5.91 -1.00 5.76
C TRP A 51 4.84 -1.41 6.78
N PRO A 52 4.95 -0.98 8.05
CA PRO A 52 4.04 -1.41 9.12
C PRO A 52 2.60 -1.03 8.80
N TRP A 53 1.68 -2.01 8.81
CA TRP A 53 0.30 -1.74 8.39
C TRP A 53 -0.49 -0.96 9.45
N GLU A 54 -0.12 -1.12 10.73
CA GLU A 54 -0.69 -0.39 11.86
C GLU A 54 -0.46 1.12 11.74
N LEU A 55 0.65 1.50 11.10
CA LEU A 55 1.00 2.88 10.84
C LEU A 55 0.40 3.40 9.53
N CYS A 56 -0.20 2.58 8.66
CA CYS A 56 -0.79 3.11 7.42
C CYS A 56 -2.13 3.78 7.68
N ASP A 57 -2.27 5.09 7.54
CA ASP A 57 -3.60 5.66 7.28
C ASP A 57 -4.01 5.29 5.84
N TYR A 58 -4.70 4.16 5.69
CA TYR A 58 -5.20 3.70 4.41
C TYR A 58 -6.36 4.61 3.97
N HIS A 59 -6.02 5.69 3.26
CA HIS A 59 -6.98 6.47 2.50
C HIS A 59 -7.13 5.85 1.12
N LYS A 60 -8.27 5.19 0.87
CA LYS A 60 -8.70 4.85 -0.48
C LYS A 60 -9.10 6.15 -1.19
N SER A 61 -8.11 6.87 -1.73
CA SER A 61 -8.36 8.07 -2.52
C SER A 61 -8.86 7.65 -3.90
N SER A 62 -10.19 7.57 -4.07
CA SER A 62 -10.81 7.70 -5.39
C SER A 62 -10.67 9.15 -5.81
N TYR A 63 -9.52 9.50 -6.40
CA TYR A 63 -9.35 10.80 -7.04
C TYR A 63 -10.39 10.90 -8.17
N PRO A 64 -11.31 11.88 -8.16
CA PRO A 64 -12.21 12.05 -9.29
C PRO A 64 -11.36 12.42 -10.51
N THR A 65 -11.41 11.60 -11.57
CA THR A 65 -10.97 12.03 -12.89
C THR A 65 -11.78 13.28 -13.24
N PRO A 66 -11.14 14.43 -13.53
CA PRO A 66 -11.85 15.62 -13.93
C PRO A 66 -12.54 15.34 -15.27
N THR A 67 -13.87 15.23 -15.25
CA THR A 67 -14.70 15.30 -16.44
C THR A 67 -14.68 16.74 -16.92
N TYR A 68 -13.91 17.03 -17.97
CA TYR A 68 -14.09 18.26 -18.72
C TYR A 68 -15.42 18.16 -19.48
N SER A 69 -16.36 19.04 -19.11
CA SER A 69 -17.63 19.30 -19.81
C SER A 69 -17.38 20.06 -21.11
#